data_AF-A0A7Y0LWE6-F1
#
_entry.id   AF-A0A7Y0LWE6-F1
#
_cell.length_a   1.000
_cell.length_b   1.000
_cell.length_c   1.000
_cell.angle_alpha   90.00
_cell.angle_beta   90.00
_cell.angle_gamma   90.00
#
_symmetry.space_group_name_H-M   'P 1'
#
loop_
_entity.id
_entity.type
_entity.pdbx_description
1 polymer ?
#
loop_
_entity_poly.entity_id
_entity_poly.type
_entity_poly.pdbx_seq_one_letter_code
_entity_poly.pdbx_strand_id
1 'polypeptide(L)'
;MTAVRGARPLHPDGAVLRVELARHGSATATGCAWIDRPGVDTGRARLSRSIGLPAHLPDIQGLALTLDVPGGRADLLLATVGRGRVTRFVLTPHRAPSAGPWSSLFPYRAPSGLLLVGVLAAPRGLPSAPAELAASLAAEPWDVTLAHASLTGRWHPFARARIGGAVGPATDAPVRFDPVLHPLPGLAVPPALATLREPSYVSARRRPAR
;
A
#
# COMPACT_ATOMS: atom_id res chain seq x y z
N MET A 1 5.50 -42.97 -13.30
CA MET A 1 6.74 -42.21 -13.03
C MET A 1 6.65 -40.85 -13.73
N THR A 2 6.14 -39.82 -13.06
CA THR A 2 6.34 -38.43 -13.49
C THR A 2 6.19 -37.50 -12.30
N ALA A 3 7.26 -37.31 -11.53
CA ALA A 3 7.34 -36.23 -10.56
C ALA A 3 7.88 -34.99 -11.28
N VAL A 4 6.97 -34.20 -11.87
CA VAL A 4 7.31 -32.84 -12.29
C VAL A 4 7.47 -32.03 -11.01
N ARG A 5 8.71 -31.60 -10.72
CA ARG A 5 9.01 -30.58 -9.71
C ARG A 5 8.45 -29.25 -10.24
N GLY A 6 7.15 -29.05 -10.08
CA GLY A 6 6.43 -27.85 -10.48
C GLY A 6 6.46 -26.82 -9.36
N ALA A 7 6.93 -25.63 -9.67
CA ALA A 7 6.99 -24.48 -8.77
C ALA A 7 5.66 -24.25 -8.01
N ARG A 8 5.78 -23.84 -6.74
CA ARG A 8 4.67 -23.63 -5.81
C ARG A 8 3.72 -22.56 -6.36
N PRO A 9 2.39 -22.78 -6.39
CA PRO A 9 1.44 -21.77 -6.82
C PRO A 9 1.21 -20.75 -5.70
N LEU A 10 2.12 -19.79 -5.57
CA LEU A 10 1.78 -18.50 -4.96
C LEU A 10 1.19 -17.65 -6.07
N HIS A 11 -0.13 -17.51 -6.19
CA HIS A 11 -0.80 -16.30 -6.69
C HIS A 11 -2.33 -16.47 -6.55
N PRO A 12 -2.98 -15.55 -5.82
CA PRO A 12 -4.11 -14.87 -6.43
C PRO A 12 -3.81 -13.36 -6.37
N ASP A 13 -3.08 -12.96 -7.39
CA ASP A 13 -2.87 -11.61 -7.92
C ASP A 13 -2.19 -10.56 -7.04
N GLY A 14 -1.04 -10.90 -6.43
CA GLY A 14 -0.12 -9.87 -5.91
C GLY A 14 1.33 -10.32 -5.71
N ALA A 15 2.24 -9.34 -5.70
CA ALA A 15 3.67 -9.50 -5.44
C ALA A 15 4.01 -8.93 -4.05
N VAL A 16 4.69 -9.72 -3.21
CA VAL A 16 5.16 -9.30 -1.88
C VAL A 16 6.66 -9.01 -1.95
N LEU A 17 7.06 -7.83 -1.45
CA LEU A 17 8.38 -7.25 -1.62
C LEU A 17 8.84 -6.60 -0.31
N ARG A 18 10.14 -6.33 -0.18
CA ARG A 18 10.64 -5.46 0.89
C ARG A 18 10.28 -4.00 0.58
N VAL A 19 10.04 -3.22 1.63
CA VAL A 19 9.95 -1.76 1.55
C VAL A 19 10.88 -1.12 2.57
N GLU A 20 11.56 -0.07 2.14
CA GLU A 20 12.33 0.83 2.99
C GLU A 20 11.77 2.24 2.83
N LEU A 21 11.33 2.83 3.93
CA LEU A 21 10.69 4.14 3.97
C LEU A 21 11.60 5.13 4.68
N ALA A 22 12.12 6.10 3.95
CA ALA A 22 12.86 7.23 4.49
C ALA A 22 11.93 8.45 4.57
N ARG A 23 11.48 8.78 5.78
CA ARG A 23 10.70 9.98 6.07
C ARG A 23 11.66 11.15 6.21
N HIS A 24 11.37 12.24 5.50
CA HIS A 24 12.08 13.51 5.62
C HIS A 24 11.27 14.56 6.39
N GLY A 25 10.05 14.22 6.80
CA GLY A 25 9.13 15.14 7.46
C GLY A 25 8.34 15.98 6.46
N SER A 26 7.18 16.47 6.90
CA SER A 26 6.34 17.36 6.09
C SER A 26 6.60 18.83 6.41
N ALA A 27 6.66 19.66 5.37
CA ALA A 27 6.68 21.12 5.51
C ALA A 27 5.34 21.71 5.99
N THR A 28 4.27 20.92 5.96
CA THR A 28 2.95 21.31 6.47
C THR A 28 2.62 20.42 7.66
N ALA A 29 2.62 21.02 8.84
CA ALA A 29 2.44 20.30 10.10
C ALA A 29 1.06 19.64 10.16
N THR A 30 1.06 18.33 10.43
CA THR A 30 -0.15 17.53 10.63
C THR A 30 -0.46 17.31 12.11
N GLY A 31 0.51 17.60 12.99
CA GLY A 31 0.51 17.23 14.41
C GLY A 31 0.85 15.76 14.64
N CYS A 32 0.99 14.96 13.58
CA CYS A 32 1.43 13.57 13.65
C CYS A 32 2.96 13.55 13.50
N ALA A 33 3.68 13.26 14.57
CA ALA A 33 5.15 13.22 14.56
C ALA A 33 5.72 12.24 13.52
N TRP A 34 5.00 11.16 13.22
CA TRP A 34 5.41 10.21 12.19
C TRP A 34 5.35 10.80 10.78
N ILE A 35 4.45 11.74 10.49
CA ILE A 35 4.44 12.46 9.20
C ILE A 35 5.39 13.66 9.25
N ASP A 36 5.43 14.37 10.37
CA ASP A 36 6.05 15.69 10.48
C ASP A 36 7.57 15.63 10.68
N ARG A 37 8.13 14.51 11.16
CA ARG A 37 9.55 14.38 11.48
C ARG A 37 10.27 13.38 10.60
N PRO A 38 11.59 13.56 10.39
CA PRO A 38 12.42 12.55 9.74
C PRO A 38 12.42 11.22 10.49
N GLY A 39 12.72 10.13 9.75
CA GLY A 39 12.86 8.80 10.32
C GLY A 39 13.00 7.73 9.24
N VAL A 40 13.30 6.50 9.66
CA VAL A 40 13.41 5.36 8.76
C VAL A 40 12.56 4.23 9.31
N ASP A 41 11.74 3.64 8.45
CA ASP A 41 10.91 2.48 8.75
C ASP A 41 11.17 1.42 7.68
N THR A 42 11.21 0.14 8.04
CA THR A 42 11.32 -0.97 7.09
C THR A 42 10.08 -1.84 7.15
N GLY A 43 9.90 -2.71 6.16
CA GLY A 43 8.90 -3.76 6.27
C GLY A 43 8.61 -4.41 4.94
N ARG A 44 7.32 -4.69 4.70
CA ARG A 44 6.84 -5.39 3.50
C ARG A 44 5.83 -4.56 2.74
N ALA A 45 5.94 -4.60 1.41
CA ALA A 45 4.94 -4.10 0.49
C ALA A 45 4.25 -5.28 -0.20
N ARG A 46 2.96 -5.13 -0.49
CA ARG A 46 2.23 -6.01 -1.40
C ARG A 46 1.58 -5.16 -2.48
N LEU A 47 1.97 -5.39 -3.73
CA LEU A 47 1.23 -4.89 -4.89
C LEU A 47 0.23 -5.95 -5.32
N SER A 48 -0.98 -5.56 -5.69
CA SER A 48 -2.02 -6.49 -6.14
C SER A 48 -3.01 -5.87 -7.11
N ARG A 49 -3.80 -6.70 -7.76
CA ARG A 49 -4.93 -6.29 -8.61
C ARG A 49 -6.24 -6.66 -7.91
N SER A 50 -7.21 -5.74 -7.90
CA SER A 50 -8.42 -5.89 -7.09
C SER A 50 -9.56 -6.59 -7.81
N ILE A 51 -9.76 -6.35 -9.11
CA ILE A 51 -10.83 -7.00 -9.90
C ILE A 51 -10.36 -8.36 -10.41
N GLY A 52 -9.07 -8.50 -10.76
CA GLY A 52 -8.51 -9.73 -11.32
C GLY A 52 -8.74 -9.85 -12.83
N LEU A 53 -8.84 -8.72 -13.55
CA LEU A 53 -9.01 -8.75 -15.00
C LEU A 53 -7.74 -9.29 -15.68
N PRO A 54 -7.79 -9.78 -16.93
CA PRO A 54 -6.60 -10.11 -17.70
C PRO A 54 -5.53 -9.02 -17.67
N ALA A 55 -4.24 -9.38 -17.70
CA ALA A 55 -3.11 -8.47 -17.49
C ALA A 55 -3.03 -7.29 -18.48
N HIS A 56 -3.59 -7.45 -19.68
CA HIS A 56 -3.64 -6.41 -20.71
C HIS A 56 -4.76 -5.38 -20.50
N LEU A 57 -5.70 -5.63 -19.58
CA LEU A 57 -6.80 -4.71 -19.26
C LEU A 57 -6.49 -3.85 -18.02
N PRO A 58 -7.00 -2.60 -17.96
CA PRO A 58 -6.93 -1.80 -16.75
C PRO A 58 -7.58 -2.49 -15.55
N ASP A 59 -6.98 -2.36 -14.37
CA ASP A 59 -7.54 -2.85 -13.11
C ASP A 59 -7.27 -1.83 -11.99
N ILE A 60 -8.06 -1.88 -10.92
CA ILE A 60 -7.77 -1.16 -9.69
C ILE A 60 -6.55 -1.84 -9.05
N GLN A 61 -5.49 -1.07 -8.86
CA GLN A 61 -4.27 -1.57 -8.26
C GLN A 61 -4.33 -1.31 -6.75
N GLY A 62 -3.85 -2.26 -5.97
CA GLY A 62 -3.72 -2.20 -4.51
C GLY A 62 -2.24 -2.18 -4.09
N LEU A 63 -1.87 -1.27 -3.17
CA LEU A 63 -0.55 -1.17 -2.57
C LEU A 63 -0.76 -1.17 -1.06
N ALA A 64 -0.30 -2.25 -0.44
CA ALA A 64 -0.38 -2.44 0.99
C ALA A 64 1.02 -2.41 1.57
N LEU A 65 1.25 -1.59 2.59
CA LEU A 65 2.50 -1.56 3.35
C LEU A 65 2.23 -2.08 4.76
N THR A 66 3.13 -2.91 5.24
CA THR A 66 3.28 -3.27 6.66
C THR A 66 4.65 -2.80 7.07
N LEU A 67 4.70 -1.85 7.99
CA LEU A 67 5.91 -1.19 8.47
C LEU A 67 6.18 -1.59 9.92
N ASP A 68 7.45 -1.86 10.19
CA ASP A 68 8.00 -2.01 11.53
C ASP A 68 8.31 -0.60 12.04
N VAL A 69 7.49 -0.11 12.97
CA VAL A 69 7.54 1.26 13.50
C VAL A 69 7.79 1.23 15.01
N PRO A 70 8.26 2.34 15.62
CA PRO A 70 8.30 2.43 17.07
C PRO A 70 6.92 2.16 17.69
N GLY A 71 6.84 1.18 18.59
CA GLY A 71 5.58 0.75 19.20
C GLY A 71 4.88 -0.43 18.50
N GLY A 72 5.45 -0.97 17.41
CA GLY A 72 5.03 -2.24 16.83
C GLY A 72 4.83 -2.17 15.32
N ARG A 73 3.66 -2.64 14.87
CA ARG A 73 3.31 -2.74 13.44
C ARG A 73 2.37 -1.62 13.04
N ALA A 74 2.61 -1.05 11.87
CA ALA A 74 1.66 -0.16 11.20
C ALA A 74 1.35 -0.62 9.77
N ASP A 75 0.08 -0.60 9.41
CA ASP A 75 -0.43 -0.99 8.11
C ASP A 75 -1.01 0.22 7.37
N LEU A 76 -0.61 0.37 6.11
CA LEU A 76 -1.14 1.39 5.19
C LEU A 76 -1.73 0.69 3.97
N LEU A 77 -2.97 1.02 3.65
CA LEU A 77 -3.67 0.48 2.49
C LEU A 77 -4.02 1.58 1.50
N LEU A 78 -3.47 1.45 0.29
CA LEU A 78 -3.68 2.37 -0.81
C LEU A 78 -4.29 1.63 -1.99
N ALA A 79 -5.08 2.34 -2.77
CA ALA A 79 -5.55 1.89 -4.06
C ALA A 79 -5.38 3.00 -5.10
N THR A 80 -5.41 2.64 -6.38
CA THR A 80 -5.43 3.64 -7.45
C THR A 80 -6.76 4.38 -7.47
N VAL A 81 -6.66 5.71 -7.51
CA VAL A 81 -7.81 6.62 -7.47
C VAL A 81 -7.71 7.69 -8.56
N GLY A 82 -8.76 8.49 -8.73
CA GLY A 82 -8.73 9.62 -9.66
C GLY A 82 -7.81 10.75 -9.17
N ARG A 83 -7.34 11.58 -10.11
CA ARG A 83 -6.37 12.68 -9.84
C ARG A 83 -7.01 13.96 -9.27
N GLY A 84 -8.29 14.19 -9.52
CA GLY A 84 -9.02 15.39 -9.10
C GLY A 84 -9.41 15.39 -7.62
N ARG A 85 -9.77 16.59 -7.11
CA ARG A 85 -10.11 16.80 -5.69
C ARG A 85 -11.28 15.93 -5.20
N VAL A 86 -12.28 15.70 -6.06
CA VAL A 86 -13.41 14.82 -5.76
C VAL A 86 -13.08 13.36 -6.13
N THR A 87 -12.46 13.14 -7.29
CA THR A 87 -12.19 11.80 -7.81
C THR A 87 -11.10 11.04 -7.02
N ARG A 88 -10.37 11.70 -6.12
CA ARG A 88 -9.37 11.05 -5.25
C ARG A 88 -9.96 10.05 -4.24
N PHE A 89 -11.28 10.02 -4.12
CA PHE A 89 -12.04 9.03 -3.36
C PHE A 89 -12.70 7.96 -4.27
N VAL A 90 -12.48 8.03 -5.58
CA VAL A 90 -13.08 7.14 -6.57
C VAL A 90 -12.01 6.17 -7.07
N LEU A 91 -12.21 4.88 -6.81
CA LEU A 91 -11.35 3.83 -7.34
C LEU A 91 -11.32 3.90 -8.86
N THR A 92 -10.12 4.00 -9.42
CA THR A 92 -9.92 4.21 -10.86
C THR A 92 -9.05 3.08 -11.39
N PRO A 93 -9.49 2.37 -12.46
CA PRO A 93 -8.66 1.37 -13.12
C PRO A 93 -7.46 2.00 -13.83
N HIS A 94 -6.29 1.39 -13.70
CA HIS A 94 -5.09 1.76 -14.44
C HIS A 94 -4.48 0.56 -15.15
N ARG A 95 -3.84 0.82 -16.29
CA ARG A 95 -3.14 -0.22 -17.07
C ARG A 95 -1.87 -0.72 -16.40
N ALA A 96 -1.22 0.11 -15.58
CA ALA A 96 0.02 -0.22 -14.88
C ALA A 96 0.03 0.41 -13.47
N PRO A 97 0.72 -0.19 -12.48
CA PRO A 97 0.84 0.35 -11.13
C PRO A 97 1.39 1.78 -11.06
N SER A 98 2.25 2.17 -12.00
CA SER A 98 2.87 3.50 -12.06
C SER A 98 2.00 4.58 -12.70
N ALA A 99 0.85 4.23 -13.28
CA ALA A 99 0.06 5.15 -14.12
C ALA A 99 -0.94 6.04 -13.34
N GLY A 100 -1.21 5.72 -12.08
CA GLY A 100 -2.24 6.39 -11.29
C GLY A 100 -1.69 6.99 -9.99
N PRO A 101 -2.33 8.04 -9.46
CA PRO A 101 -2.11 8.37 -8.06
C PRO A 101 -2.71 7.27 -7.18
N TRP A 102 -2.07 7.05 -6.05
CA TRP A 102 -2.50 6.09 -5.06
C TRP A 102 -2.97 6.85 -3.82
N SER A 103 -4.07 6.46 -3.21
CA SER A 103 -4.55 7.06 -1.96
C SER A 103 -5.19 6.02 -1.06
N SER A 104 -5.16 6.29 0.25
CA SER A 104 -6.10 5.68 1.17
C SER A 104 -7.52 6.08 0.73
N LEU A 105 -8.43 5.11 0.72
CA LEU A 105 -9.83 5.38 0.36
C LEU A 105 -10.54 6.14 1.49
N PHE A 106 -10.18 5.81 2.73
CA PHE A 106 -10.70 6.45 3.93
C PHE A 106 -9.66 7.42 4.51
N PRO A 107 -10.09 8.60 5.00
CA PRO A 107 -9.21 9.50 5.71
C PRO A 107 -8.82 8.96 7.07
N TYR A 108 -7.61 9.30 7.48
CA TYR A 108 -7.14 9.19 8.86
C TYR A 108 -7.48 10.47 9.61
N ARG A 109 -7.75 10.35 10.90
CA ARG A 109 -7.76 11.45 11.85
C ARG A 109 -6.33 11.70 12.33
N ALA A 110 -5.82 12.90 12.06
CA ALA A 110 -4.62 13.47 12.66
C ALA A 110 -5.02 14.60 13.63
N PRO A 111 -4.09 15.10 14.47
CA PRO A 111 -4.37 16.25 15.34
C PRO A 111 -4.78 17.51 14.58
N SER A 112 -4.25 17.73 13.37
CA SER A 112 -4.64 18.84 12.48
C SER A 112 -5.98 18.66 11.75
N GLY A 113 -6.62 17.49 11.86
CA GLY A 113 -7.88 17.16 11.18
C GLY A 113 -7.79 15.89 10.31
N LEU A 114 -8.75 15.74 9.41
CA LEU A 114 -8.81 14.58 8.51
C LEU A 114 -7.83 14.74 7.35
N LEU A 115 -7.03 13.71 7.12
CA LEU A 115 -6.08 13.64 6.00
C LEU A 115 -6.12 12.30 5.28
N LEU A 116 -5.74 12.32 4.02
CA LEU A 116 -5.44 11.15 3.21
C LEU A 116 -3.93 10.93 3.19
N VAL A 117 -3.52 9.67 3.09
CA VAL A 117 -2.15 9.29 2.77
C VAL A 117 -2.15 8.67 1.39
N GLY A 118 -1.18 9.01 0.57
CA GLY A 118 -1.09 8.55 -0.80
C GLY A 118 0.33 8.41 -1.28
N VAL A 119 0.47 7.85 -2.48
CA VAL A 119 1.74 7.71 -3.17
C VAL A 119 1.70 8.47 -4.48
N LEU A 120 2.70 9.32 -4.64
CA LEU A 120 3.08 9.97 -5.89
C LEU A 120 4.19 9.12 -6.51
N ALA A 121 3.83 8.32 -7.50
CA ALA A 121 4.77 7.48 -8.21
C ALA A 121 5.49 8.26 -9.33
N ALA A 122 6.79 8.02 -9.48
CA ALA A 122 7.47 8.35 -10.73
C ALA A 122 7.01 7.39 -11.84
N PRO A 123 6.82 7.85 -13.08
CA PRO A 123 6.54 6.98 -14.21
C PRO A 123 7.64 5.92 -14.36
N ARG A 124 7.24 4.65 -14.40
CA ARG A 124 8.10 3.49 -14.68
C ARG A 124 7.29 2.45 -15.43
N GLY A 125 7.88 1.80 -16.43
CA GLY A 125 7.24 0.70 -17.15
C GLY A 125 7.16 -0.56 -16.28
N LEU A 126 6.21 -0.62 -15.36
CA LEU A 126 5.98 -1.80 -14.52
C LEU A 126 4.99 -2.74 -15.22
N PRO A 127 5.30 -4.03 -15.36
CA PRO A 127 4.39 -5.00 -15.95
C PRO A 127 3.20 -5.24 -15.01
N SER A 128 2.07 -5.64 -15.60
CA SER A 128 0.82 -5.84 -14.86
C SER A 128 0.60 -7.29 -14.41
N ALA A 129 1.33 -8.23 -15.00
CA ALA A 129 1.31 -9.63 -14.57
C ALA A 129 2.09 -9.79 -13.24
N PRO A 130 1.53 -10.43 -12.21
CA PRO A 130 2.14 -10.50 -10.87
C PRO A 130 3.57 -11.08 -10.85
N ALA A 131 3.83 -12.15 -11.59
CA ALA A 131 5.14 -12.79 -11.63
C ALA A 131 6.20 -11.88 -12.31
N GLU A 132 5.83 -11.24 -13.42
CA GLU A 132 6.70 -10.27 -14.11
C GLU A 132 6.93 -9.02 -13.26
N LEU A 133 5.91 -8.57 -12.54
CA LEU A 133 6.01 -7.44 -11.61
C LEU A 133 6.98 -7.75 -10.48
N ALA A 134 6.87 -8.95 -9.87
CA ALA A 134 7.79 -9.40 -8.85
C ALA A 134 9.24 -9.48 -9.39
N ALA A 135 9.45 -10.04 -10.58
CA ALA A 135 10.76 -10.13 -11.20
C ALA A 135 11.35 -8.74 -11.51
N SER A 136 10.55 -7.83 -12.08
CA SER A 136 10.95 -6.45 -12.38
C SER A 136 11.35 -5.68 -11.12
N LEU A 137 10.60 -5.84 -10.02
CA LEU A 137 10.86 -5.19 -8.74
C LEU A 137 11.98 -5.85 -7.93
N ALA A 138 12.29 -7.11 -8.20
CA ALA A 138 13.48 -7.79 -7.68
C ALA A 138 14.76 -7.30 -8.39
N ALA A 139 14.69 -7.07 -9.70
CA ALA A 139 15.83 -6.59 -10.49
C ALA A 139 16.14 -5.11 -10.24
N GLU A 140 15.10 -4.28 -10.14
CA GLU A 140 15.24 -2.85 -9.92
C GLU A 140 14.09 -2.37 -9.01
N PRO A 141 14.38 -1.83 -7.81
CA PRO A 141 13.35 -1.31 -6.92
C PRO A 141 12.56 -0.14 -7.51
N TRP A 142 11.31 0.00 -7.11
CA TRP A 142 10.45 1.13 -7.46
C TRP A 142 10.49 2.17 -6.36
N ASP A 143 11.10 3.32 -6.67
CA ASP A 143 11.13 4.47 -5.78
C ASP A 143 9.86 5.32 -5.97
N VAL A 144 9.15 5.55 -4.87
CA VAL A 144 7.91 6.31 -4.84
C VAL A 144 7.92 7.33 -3.70
N THR A 145 7.16 8.41 -3.85
CA THR A 145 7.04 9.44 -2.81
C THR A 145 5.72 9.28 -2.06
N LEU A 146 5.76 9.15 -0.74
CA LEU A 146 4.56 9.25 0.08
C LEU A 146 4.23 10.72 0.32
N ALA A 147 2.94 11.02 0.24
CA ALA A 147 2.40 12.34 0.47
C ALA A 147 1.13 12.25 1.32
N HIS A 148 0.80 13.35 1.99
CA HIS A 148 -0.49 13.52 2.65
C HIS A 148 -1.27 14.68 2.03
N ALA A 149 -2.58 14.70 2.22
CA ALA A 149 -3.42 15.82 1.82
C ALA A 149 -4.60 15.93 2.77
N SER A 150 -5.05 17.16 3.06
CA SER A 150 -6.43 17.32 3.55
C SER A 150 -7.42 16.87 2.46
N LEU A 151 -8.67 16.62 2.85
CA LEU A 151 -9.68 16.04 1.97
C LEU A 151 -9.76 16.71 0.58
N THR A 152 -9.71 18.04 0.55
CA THR A 152 -9.77 18.85 -0.67
C THR A 152 -8.46 19.57 -1.01
N GLY A 153 -7.44 19.43 -0.18
CA GLY A 153 -6.16 20.14 -0.29
C GLY A 153 -5.19 19.53 -1.30
N ARG A 154 -4.07 20.24 -1.50
CA ARG A 154 -2.95 19.75 -2.31
C ARG A 154 -2.23 18.60 -1.58
N TRP A 155 -1.45 17.81 -2.34
CA TRP A 155 -0.58 16.79 -1.78
C TRP A 155 0.72 17.42 -1.25
N HIS A 156 1.16 16.97 -0.09
CA HIS A 156 2.36 17.40 0.61
C HIS A 156 3.27 16.19 0.81
N PRO A 157 4.42 16.10 0.11
CA PRO A 157 5.34 14.98 0.27
C PRO A 157 5.96 14.98 1.67
N PHE A 158 6.23 13.79 2.20
CA PHE A 158 6.88 13.64 3.52
C PHE A 158 7.85 12.45 3.61
N ALA A 159 7.85 11.53 2.64
CA ALA A 159 8.76 10.40 2.64
C ALA A 159 9.03 9.84 1.24
N ARG A 160 10.13 9.10 1.10
CA ARG A 160 10.44 8.24 -0.05
C ARG A 160 10.37 6.78 0.38
N ALA A 161 9.69 5.96 -0.41
CA ALA A 161 9.67 4.51 -0.23
C ALA A 161 10.38 3.84 -1.40
N ARG A 162 11.31 2.95 -1.10
CA ARG A 162 11.96 2.05 -2.04
C ARG A 162 11.32 0.68 -1.92
N ILE A 163 10.61 0.25 -2.96
CA ILE A 163 9.84 -1.01 -2.97
C ILE A 163 10.51 -1.98 -3.93
N GLY A 164 11.07 -3.08 -3.42
CA GLY A 164 11.75 -4.06 -4.27
C GLY A 164 12.55 -5.07 -3.47
N GLY A 165 13.22 -5.97 -4.19
CA GLY A 165 13.97 -7.07 -3.59
C GLY A 165 13.09 -8.20 -3.05
N ALA A 166 13.66 -9.40 -2.99
CA ALA A 166 12.97 -10.59 -2.50
C ALA A 166 12.78 -10.52 -0.98
N VAL A 167 11.60 -10.90 -0.51
CA VAL A 167 11.40 -11.28 0.89
C VAL A 167 12.05 -12.66 1.04
N GLY A 168 12.99 -12.83 1.98
CA GLY A 168 13.68 -14.11 2.18
C GLY A 168 12.71 -15.28 2.43
N PRO A 169 13.19 -16.54 2.41
CA PRO A 169 12.36 -17.76 2.44
C PRO A 169 11.47 -17.94 3.68
N ALA A 170 11.58 -17.05 4.68
CA ALA A 170 10.81 -17.07 5.92
C ALA A 170 9.86 -15.87 6.00
N THR A 171 8.74 -15.91 5.27
CA THR A 171 7.40 -15.51 5.77
C THR A 171 6.38 -15.64 4.64
N ASP A 172 6.05 -16.90 4.31
CA ASP A 172 4.93 -17.26 3.43
C ASP A 172 3.58 -17.21 4.18
N ALA A 173 3.56 -16.59 5.35
CA ALA A 173 2.31 -16.31 6.05
C ALA A 173 1.54 -15.25 5.24
N PRO A 174 0.24 -15.46 4.95
CA PRO A 174 -0.56 -14.44 4.28
C PRO A 174 -0.47 -13.14 5.08
N VAL A 175 0.20 -12.12 4.52
CA VAL A 175 0.31 -10.81 5.18
C VAL A 175 -1.08 -10.22 5.22
N ARG A 176 -1.72 -10.31 6.40
CA ARG A 176 -3.03 -9.73 6.66
C ARG A 176 -2.81 -8.28 7.06
N PHE A 177 -3.15 -7.36 6.17
CA PHE A 177 -3.09 -5.92 6.44
C PHE A 177 -4.38 -5.48 7.14
N ASP A 178 -4.29 -4.78 8.26
CA ASP A 178 -5.46 -4.21 8.94
C ASP A 178 -5.11 -2.80 9.47
N PRO A 179 -5.35 -1.73 8.69
CA PRO A 179 -5.01 -0.36 9.10
C PRO A 179 -5.91 0.19 10.21
N VAL A 180 -6.97 -0.54 10.61
CA VAL A 180 -7.81 -0.17 11.76
C VAL A 180 -7.16 -0.68 13.04
N LEU A 181 -6.68 -1.94 13.04
CA LEU A 181 -5.96 -2.53 14.17
C LEU A 181 -4.52 -2.04 14.28
N HIS A 182 -3.90 -1.71 13.16
CA HIS A 182 -2.51 -1.27 13.05
C HIS A 182 -2.43 0.05 12.29
N PRO A 183 -2.98 1.17 12.79
CA PRO A 183 -2.88 2.45 12.11
C PRO A 183 -1.44 2.97 12.10
N LEU A 184 -1.16 3.91 11.20
CA LEU A 184 0.09 4.66 11.23
C LEU A 184 0.25 5.39 12.58
N PRO A 185 1.47 5.48 13.16
CA PRO A 185 1.65 6.08 14.48
C PRO A 185 1.11 7.49 14.58
N GLY A 186 0.29 7.76 15.60
CA GLY A 186 -0.35 9.07 15.80
C GLY A 186 -1.52 9.38 14.84
N LEU A 187 -1.93 8.41 14.02
CA LEU A 187 -3.15 8.48 13.21
C LEU A 187 -4.17 7.47 13.72
N ALA A 188 -5.45 7.74 13.44
CA ALA A 188 -6.54 6.78 13.69
C ALA A 188 -7.49 6.73 12.49
N VAL A 189 -8.03 5.55 12.20
CA VAL A 189 -9.15 5.44 11.25
C VAL A 189 -10.44 5.84 11.99
N PRO A 190 -11.24 6.78 11.46
CA PRO A 190 -12.51 7.16 12.09
C PRO A 190 -13.42 5.94 12.33
N PRO A 191 -14.02 5.77 13.53
CA PRO A 191 -14.82 4.58 13.86
C PRO A 191 -15.97 4.31 12.88
N ALA A 192 -16.65 5.35 12.42
CA ALA A 192 -17.74 5.23 11.43
C ALA A 192 -17.28 4.67 10.07
N LEU A 193 -15.98 4.77 9.75
CA LEU A 193 -15.41 4.22 8.51
C LEU A 193 -14.78 2.85 8.74
N ALA A 194 -14.46 2.49 9.99
CA ALA A 194 -13.98 1.15 10.34
C ALA A 194 -15.08 0.09 10.12
N THR A 195 -16.33 0.42 10.44
CA THR A 195 -17.50 -0.46 10.24
C THR A 195 -17.81 -0.73 8.76
N LEU A 196 -17.56 0.24 7.87
CA LEU A 196 -17.70 0.07 6.42
C LEU A 196 -16.73 -0.96 5.82
N ARG A 197 -15.67 -1.34 6.56
CA ARG A 197 -14.69 -2.35 6.15
C ARG A 197 -15.01 -3.76 6.65
N GLU A 198 -16.00 -3.93 7.53
CA GLU A 198 -16.33 -5.22 8.13
C GLU A 198 -16.79 -6.28 7.12
N PRO A 199 -17.64 -6.00 6.11
CA PRO A 199 -18.09 -7.04 5.17
C PRO A 199 -16.94 -7.68 4.38
N SER A 200 -15.93 -6.88 4.02
CA SER A 200 -14.78 -7.33 3.22
C SER A 200 -13.72 -8.09 4.05
N TYR A 201 -13.75 -7.98 5.38
CA TYR A 201 -12.78 -8.61 6.28
C TYR A 201 -13.35 -9.75 7.15
N VAL A 202 -14.67 -9.87 7.34
CA VAL A 202 -15.26 -11.01 8.09
C VAL A 202 -14.91 -12.35 7.43
N SER A 203 -14.82 -12.40 6.09
CA SER A 203 -14.34 -13.57 5.34
C SER A 203 -12.85 -13.84 5.55
N ALA A 204 -12.06 -12.79 5.80
CA ALA A 204 -10.63 -12.91 6.06
C ALA A 204 -10.34 -13.33 7.51
N ARG A 205 -11.16 -12.96 8.49
CA ARG A 205 -10.94 -13.26 9.93
C ARG A 205 -11.28 -14.70 10.35
N ARG A 206 -11.91 -15.51 9.49
CA ARG A 206 -12.41 -16.86 9.84
C ARG A 206 -11.55 -18.05 9.41
N ARG A 207 -10.25 -17.87 9.12
CA ARG A 207 -9.33 -19.01 8.97
C ARG A 207 -8.00 -18.76 9.71
N PRO A 208 -7.70 -19.52 10.78
CA PRO A 208 -6.36 -19.55 11.33
C PRO A 208 -5.40 -20.07 10.26
N ALA A 209 -4.21 -19.46 10.17
CA ALA A 209 -3.10 -20.07 9.45
C ALA A 209 -2.82 -21.42 10.12
N ARG A 210 -2.90 -22.50 9.36
CA ARG A 210 -2.53 -23.83 9.82
C ARG A 210 -1.20 -24.21 9.20
#